data_AF-A0A2N5JCS3-F1
#
_entry.id   AF-A0A2N5JCS3-F1
#
_cell.length_a   1.000
_cell.length_b   1.000
_cell.length_c   1.000
_cell.angle_alpha   90.00
_cell.angle_beta   90.00
_cell.angle_gamma   90.00
#
_symmetry.space_group_name_H-M   'P 1'
#
loop_
_entity.id
_entity.type
_entity.pdbx_description
1 polymer ?
#
loop_
_entity_poly.entity_id
_entity_poly.type
_entity_poly.pdbx_seq_one_letter_code
_entity_poly.pdbx_strand_id
1 'polypeptide(L)'
;MAQIILYNEKNDKMVFIQAEIADGKVAFTGLDQAGELDFVTPADQLEATLAPLTSADTFTLNESLDGKFKSMTYGEWEALRCAQASAGIKAKVDALAVSDDVKAEIKGFFDSFTKSMTVKYIQGKRSWGQIYGELFDDFSKLAK
;
A
#
# COMPACT_ATOMS: atom_id res chain seq x y z
N MET A 1 -0.35 -22.46 6.07
CA MET A 1 -0.16 -21.85 4.74
C MET A 1 -0.83 -20.48 4.77
N ALA A 2 -0.10 -19.43 4.38
CA ALA A 2 -0.57 -18.05 4.33
C ALA A 2 -0.59 -17.58 2.87
N GLN A 3 -1.65 -16.87 2.48
CA GLN A 3 -1.67 -16.16 1.21
C GLN A 3 -0.95 -14.82 1.38
N ILE A 4 0.01 -14.53 0.49
CA ILE A 4 0.81 -13.32 0.51
C ILE A 4 0.60 -12.58 -0.82
N ILE A 5 0.50 -11.25 -0.75
CA ILE A 5 0.59 -10.39 -1.92
C ILE A 5 2.05 -10.20 -2.27
N LEU A 6 2.45 -10.58 -3.48
CA LEU A 6 3.74 -10.20 -4.03
C LEU A 6 3.52 -8.95 -4.89
N TYR A 7 4.21 -7.85 -4.59
CA TYR A 7 3.92 -6.53 -5.16
C TYR A 7 5.18 -5.83 -5.66
N ASN A 8 5.08 -5.21 -6.84
CA ASN A 8 6.09 -4.29 -7.36
C ASN A 8 5.59 -2.85 -7.24
N GLU A 9 6.23 -2.06 -6.36
CA GLU A 9 5.81 -0.68 -6.09
C GLU A 9 5.95 0.24 -7.29
N LYS A 10 6.99 0.03 -8.09
CA LYS A 10 7.31 0.87 -9.24
C LYS A 10 6.29 0.70 -10.36
N ASN A 11 5.84 -0.54 -10.58
CA ASN A 11 4.96 -0.88 -11.69
C ASN A 11 3.47 -0.93 -11.30
N ASP A 12 3.15 -0.82 -10.00
CA ASP A 12 1.81 -0.97 -9.45
C ASP A 12 1.13 -2.28 -9.89
N LYS A 13 1.87 -3.38 -9.82
CA LYS A 13 1.40 -4.73 -10.16
C LYS A 13 1.52 -5.66 -8.95
N MET A 14 0.56 -6.57 -8.81
CA MET A 14 0.59 -7.61 -7.77
C MET A 14 0.09 -8.96 -8.27
N VAL A 15 0.61 -10.03 -7.67
CA VAL A 15 0.06 -11.38 -7.75
C VAL A 15 -0.12 -11.96 -6.35
N PHE A 16 -0.87 -13.05 -6.24
CA PHE A 16 -1.07 -13.76 -4.98
C PHE A 16 -0.28 -15.06 -5.01
N ILE A 17 0.59 -15.23 -4.00
CA ILE A 17 1.35 -16.45 -3.78
C ILE A 17 0.95 -17.08 -2.45
N GLN A 18 1.32 -18.34 -2.25
CA GLN A 18 1.19 -18.99 -0.94
C GLN A 18 2.57 -19.16 -0.33
N ALA A 19 2.66 -19.00 0.98
CA ALA A 19 3.83 -19.33 1.78
C ALA A 19 3.47 -20.35 2.86
N GLU A 20 4.24 -21.42 2.93
CA GLU A 20 4.23 -22.35 4.05
C GLU A 20 5.45 -22.09 4.93
N ILE A 21 5.20 -21.84 6.21
CA ILE A 21 6.24 -21.58 7.21
C ILE A 21 6.25 -22.77 8.16
N ALA A 22 7.34 -23.53 8.13
CA ALA A 22 7.54 -24.72 8.96
C ALA A 22 8.99 -24.80 9.42
N ASP A 23 9.22 -25.00 10.72
CA ASP A 23 10.56 -25.17 11.32
C ASP A 23 11.58 -24.09 10.92
N GLY A 24 11.13 -22.83 10.84
CA GLY A 24 11.98 -21.69 10.46
C GLY A 24 12.35 -21.64 8.97
N LYS A 25 11.76 -22.51 8.14
CA LYS A 25 11.87 -22.48 6.68
C LYS A 25 10.58 -21.95 6.07
N VAL A 26 10.73 -21.31 4.91
CA VAL A 26 9.61 -20.81 4.10
C VAL A 26 9.67 -21.49 2.74
N ALA A 27 8.55 -22.05 2.32
CA ALA A 27 8.37 -22.60 0.98
C ALA A 27 7.25 -21.83 0.27
N PHE A 28 7.50 -21.37 -0.96
CA PHE A 28 6.52 -20.65 -1.74
C PHE A 28 5.82 -21.55 -2.77
N THR A 29 4.54 -21.29 -3.00
CA THR A 29 3.79 -21.85 -4.15
C THR A 29 3.23 -20.68 -4.97
N GLY A 30 3.35 -20.76 -6.30
CA GLY A 30 2.90 -19.71 -7.22
C GLY A 30 3.94 -18.62 -7.50
N LEU A 31 5.21 -18.80 -7.09
CA LEU A 31 6.27 -17.81 -7.30
C LEU A 31 6.62 -17.61 -8.79
N ASP A 32 6.26 -18.57 -9.64
CA ASP A 32 6.33 -18.46 -11.10
C ASP A 32 5.52 -17.27 -11.66
N GLN A 33 4.43 -16.87 -10.97
CA GLN A 33 3.64 -15.68 -11.32
C GLN A 33 4.42 -14.36 -11.12
N ALA A 34 5.53 -14.37 -10.39
CA ALA A 34 6.38 -13.18 -10.21
C ALA A 34 6.93 -12.63 -11.54
N GLY A 35 6.99 -13.46 -12.59
CA GLY A 35 7.35 -13.03 -13.94
C GLY A 35 6.43 -11.95 -14.53
N GLU A 36 5.21 -11.78 -14.00
CA GLU A 36 4.27 -10.74 -14.42
C GLU A 36 4.58 -9.35 -13.83
N LEU A 37 5.41 -9.31 -12.78
CA LEU A 37 5.62 -8.13 -11.93
C LEU A 37 6.83 -7.28 -12.34
N ASP A 38 7.65 -7.75 -13.29
CA ASP A 38 8.82 -7.04 -13.80
C ASP A 38 9.77 -6.56 -12.68
N PHE A 39 10.08 -7.45 -11.73
CA PHE A 39 11.02 -7.16 -10.65
C PHE A 39 12.44 -6.88 -11.14
N VAL A 40 13.15 -6.01 -10.42
CA VAL A 40 14.59 -5.81 -10.64
C VAL A 40 15.37 -7.03 -10.16
N THR A 41 14.90 -7.66 -9.09
CA THR A 41 15.48 -8.88 -8.55
C THR A 41 15.35 -10.04 -9.55
N PRO A 42 16.46 -10.70 -9.93
CA PRO A 42 16.42 -11.85 -10.85
C PRO A 42 15.53 -12.99 -10.32
N ALA A 43 14.83 -13.68 -11.23
CA ALA A 43 13.88 -14.73 -10.88
C ALA A 43 14.51 -15.89 -10.08
N ASP A 44 15.77 -16.24 -10.38
CA ASP A 44 16.54 -17.27 -9.68
C ASP A 44 16.99 -16.86 -8.26
N GLN A 45 16.87 -15.57 -7.91
CA GLN A 45 17.21 -15.02 -6.61
C GLN A 45 16.00 -14.60 -5.77
N LEU A 46 14.80 -14.61 -6.35
CA LEU A 46 13.57 -14.18 -5.66
C LEU A 46 13.32 -14.99 -4.39
N GLU A 47 13.29 -16.31 -4.47
CA GLU A 47 12.98 -17.15 -3.30
C GLU A 47 13.96 -16.91 -2.13
N ALA A 48 15.26 -16.86 -2.43
CA ALA A 48 16.30 -16.59 -1.44
C ALA A 48 16.21 -15.18 -0.82
N THR A 49 15.65 -14.22 -1.57
CA THR A 49 15.43 -12.83 -1.12
C THR A 49 14.16 -12.71 -0.29
N LEU A 50 13.10 -13.42 -0.65
CA LEU A 50 11.78 -13.33 -0.04
C LEU A 50 11.65 -14.18 1.24
N ALA A 51 12.24 -15.37 1.27
CA ALA A 51 12.10 -16.29 2.39
C ALA A 51 12.55 -15.68 3.73
N PRO A 52 13.71 -14.99 3.84
CA PRO A 52 14.15 -14.38 5.09
C PRO A 52 13.27 -13.22 5.59
N LEU A 53 12.50 -12.61 4.69
CA LEU A 53 11.59 -11.51 5.01
C LEU A 53 10.22 -12.01 5.48
N THR A 54 9.90 -13.28 5.21
CA THR A 54 8.57 -13.84 5.41
C THR A 54 8.39 -14.36 6.83
N SER A 55 7.30 -13.94 7.46
CA SER A 55 6.91 -14.29 8.82
C SER A 55 5.41 -14.59 8.90
N ALA A 56 4.92 -15.01 10.06
CA ALA A 56 3.49 -15.30 10.26
C ALA A 56 2.59 -14.06 10.04
N ASP A 57 3.12 -12.85 10.23
CA ASP A 57 2.37 -11.59 10.08
C ASP A 57 2.54 -10.95 8.69
N THR A 58 3.33 -11.58 7.80
CA THR A 58 3.56 -11.08 6.45
C THR A 58 2.27 -11.17 5.64
N PHE A 59 1.75 -10.01 5.22
CA PHE A 59 0.62 -9.89 4.32
C PHE A 59 1.08 -9.58 2.90
N THR A 60 2.10 -8.73 2.75
CA THR A 60 2.68 -8.35 1.47
C THR A 60 4.20 -8.45 1.50
N LEU A 61 4.79 -8.94 0.42
CA LEU A 61 6.20 -8.78 0.09
C LEU A 61 6.30 -7.76 -1.06
N ASN A 62 6.88 -6.60 -0.77
CA ASN A 62 6.90 -5.45 -1.66
C ASN A 62 8.32 -5.14 -2.13
N GLU A 63 8.58 -5.21 -3.44
CA GLU A 63 9.76 -4.55 -4.04
C GLU A 63 9.50 -3.04 -4.09
N SER A 64 10.13 -2.33 -3.16
CA SER A 64 9.98 -0.87 -3.01
C SER A 64 10.63 -0.13 -4.17
N LEU A 65 10.40 1.19 -4.25
CA LEU A 65 10.94 2.04 -5.32
C LEU A 65 12.47 2.02 -5.43
N ASP A 66 13.18 1.66 -4.36
CA ASP A 66 14.64 1.50 -4.33
C ASP A 66 15.12 0.10 -4.80
N GLY A 67 14.20 -0.75 -5.26
CA GLY A 67 14.48 -2.10 -5.73
C GLY A 67 14.67 -3.13 -4.60
N LYS A 68 14.40 -2.77 -3.34
CA LYS A 68 14.55 -3.70 -2.21
C LYS A 68 13.21 -4.25 -1.76
N PHE A 69 13.21 -5.54 -1.44
CA PHE A 69 12.05 -6.18 -0.83
C PHE A 69 11.91 -5.84 0.65
N LYS A 70 10.67 -5.64 1.08
CA LYS A 70 10.27 -5.57 2.48
C LYS A 70 9.01 -6.39 2.72
N SER A 71 8.92 -7.01 3.88
CA SER A 71 7.67 -7.58 4.37
C SER A 71 6.82 -6.48 4.99
N MET A 72 5.51 -6.55 4.76
CA MET A 72 4.52 -5.63 5.29
C MET A 72 3.36 -6.42 5.88
N THR A 73 2.89 -5.96 7.03
CA THR A 73 1.61 -6.38 7.61
C THR A 73 0.44 -5.83 6.79
N TYR A 74 -0.78 -6.34 7.06
CA TYR A 74 -2.00 -5.83 6.44
C TYR A 74 -2.17 -4.31 6.64
N GLY A 75 -1.91 -3.83 7.86
CA GLY A 75 -2.04 -2.40 8.17
C GLY A 75 -1.04 -1.53 7.41
N GLU A 76 0.21 -1.98 7.30
CA GLU A 76 1.23 -1.29 6.50
C GLU A 76 0.89 -1.26 5.02
N TRP A 77 0.36 -2.37 4.48
CA TRP A 77 -0.10 -2.46 3.11
C TRP A 77 -1.21 -1.46 2.81
N GLU A 78 -2.26 -1.46 3.62
CA GLU A 78 -3.39 -0.53 3.45
C GLU A 78 -2.95 0.94 3.57
N ALA A 79 -2.04 1.25 4.50
CA ALA A 79 -1.50 2.59 4.63
C ALA A 79 -0.70 3.03 3.38
N LEU A 80 0.13 2.13 2.82
CA LEU A 80 0.85 2.39 1.57
C LEU A 80 -0.12 2.63 0.41
N ARG A 81 -1.12 1.75 0.23
CA ARG A 81 -2.12 1.88 -0.84
C ARG A 81 -2.92 3.18 -0.73
N CYS A 82 -3.30 3.58 0.49
CA CYS A 82 -3.94 4.86 0.74
C CYS A 82 -3.04 6.05 0.33
N ALA A 83 -1.75 6.00 0.68
CA ALA A 83 -0.80 7.05 0.32
C ALA A 83 -0.59 7.14 -1.21
N GLN A 84 -0.49 6.02 -1.90
CA GLN A 84 -0.37 5.96 -3.37
C GLN A 84 -1.62 6.50 -4.07
N ALA A 85 -2.81 6.09 -3.62
CA ALA A 85 -4.07 6.62 -4.14
C ALA A 85 -4.18 8.14 -3.92
N SER A 86 -3.77 8.63 -2.75
CA SER A 86 -3.70 10.05 -2.42
C SER A 86 -2.74 10.82 -3.33
N ALA A 87 -1.54 10.30 -3.58
CA ALA A 87 -0.61 10.91 -4.52
C ALA A 87 -1.20 10.98 -5.95
N GLY A 88 -1.82 9.89 -6.41
CA GLY A 88 -2.44 9.82 -7.73
C GLY A 88 -3.61 10.80 -7.90
N ILE A 89 -4.48 10.94 -6.90
CA ILE A 89 -5.60 11.90 -6.97
C ILE A 89 -5.10 13.35 -6.89
N LYS A 90 -4.08 13.64 -6.10
CA LYS A 90 -3.49 14.99 -6.02
C LYS A 90 -2.87 15.43 -7.36
N ALA A 91 -2.26 14.51 -8.11
CA ALA A 91 -1.80 14.78 -9.47
C ALA A 91 -2.96 15.10 -10.44
N LYS A 92 -4.13 14.47 -10.27
CA LYS A 92 -5.33 14.83 -11.04
C LYS A 92 -5.87 16.20 -10.65
N VAL A 93 -5.80 16.56 -9.37
CA VAL A 93 -6.17 17.91 -8.88
C VAL A 93 -5.29 18.99 -9.50
N ASP A 94 -3.99 18.73 -9.66
CA ASP A 94 -3.06 19.65 -10.33
C ASP A 94 -3.48 20.01 -11.76
N ALA A 95 -4.08 19.04 -12.46
CA ALA A 95 -4.57 19.21 -13.83
C ALA A 95 -5.94 19.91 -13.93
N LEU A 96 -6.61 20.23 -12.82
CA LEU A 96 -7.91 20.91 -12.85
C LEU A 96 -7.76 22.39 -13.27
N ALA A 97 -8.72 22.87 -14.05
CA ALA A 97 -8.83 24.27 -14.46
C ALA A 97 -9.55 25.13 -13.40
N VAL A 98 -9.00 25.15 -12.18
CA VAL A 98 -9.45 25.95 -11.03
C VAL A 98 -8.27 26.70 -10.42
N SER A 99 -8.53 27.67 -9.54
CA SER A 99 -7.46 28.44 -8.88
C SER A 99 -6.57 27.56 -8.01
N ASP A 100 -5.33 27.99 -7.78
CA ASP A 100 -4.37 27.27 -6.95
C ASP A 100 -4.85 27.15 -5.50
N ASP A 101 -5.60 28.13 -4.99
CA ASP A 101 -6.23 28.08 -3.67
C ASP A 101 -7.23 26.92 -3.56
N VAL A 102 -8.08 26.74 -4.58
CA VAL A 102 -9.05 25.63 -4.63
C VAL A 102 -8.32 24.29 -4.75
N LYS A 103 -7.24 24.22 -5.55
CA LYS A 103 -6.41 23.00 -5.61
C LYS A 103 -5.80 22.67 -4.25
N ALA A 104 -5.26 23.67 -3.55
CA ALA A 104 -4.66 23.48 -2.23
C ALA A 104 -5.68 22.97 -1.22
N GLU A 105 -6.91 23.50 -1.25
CA GLU A 105 -8.00 23.05 -0.37
C GLU A 105 -8.38 21.59 -0.64
N ILE A 106 -8.59 21.22 -1.91
CA ILE A 106 -8.91 19.84 -2.31
C ILE A 106 -7.77 18.87 -1.93
N LYS A 107 -6.50 19.26 -2.12
CA LYS A 107 -5.36 18.43 -1.72
C LYS A 107 -5.28 18.25 -0.21
N GLY A 108 -5.54 19.32 0.55
CA GLY A 108 -5.58 19.29 2.01
C GLY A 108 -6.61 18.30 2.55
N PHE A 109 -7.77 18.19 1.90
CA PHE A 109 -8.77 17.17 2.20
C PHE A 109 -8.22 15.74 2.04
N PHE A 110 -7.58 15.44 0.90
CA PHE A 110 -6.98 14.12 0.68
C PHE A 110 -5.85 13.81 1.68
N ASP A 111 -5.05 14.81 2.05
CA ASP A 111 -4.01 14.65 3.07
C ASP A 111 -4.60 14.35 4.46
N SER A 112 -5.67 15.04 4.84
CA SER A 112 -6.41 14.81 6.10
C SER A 112 -6.95 13.38 6.17
N PHE A 113 -7.66 12.95 5.12
CA PHE A 113 -8.19 11.59 5.02
C PHE A 113 -7.08 10.54 5.08
N THR A 114 -6.00 10.72 4.29
CA THR A 114 -4.86 9.80 4.25
C THR A 114 -4.20 9.66 5.62
N LYS A 115 -4.01 10.77 6.35
CA LYS A 115 -3.48 10.75 7.71
C LYS A 115 -4.38 9.96 8.65
N SER A 116 -5.70 10.14 8.55
CA SER A 116 -6.68 9.40 9.34
C SER A 116 -6.63 7.89 9.07
N MET A 117 -6.47 7.49 7.80
CA MET A 117 -6.29 6.09 7.39
C MET A 117 -4.99 5.49 7.95
N THR A 118 -3.88 6.23 7.92
CA THR A 118 -2.62 5.80 8.53
C THR A 118 -2.77 5.57 10.03
N VAL A 119 -3.44 6.47 10.76
CA VAL A 119 -3.67 6.30 12.21
C VAL A 119 -4.53 5.06 12.48
N LYS A 120 -5.54 4.80 11.65
CA LYS A 120 -6.35 3.58 11.75
C LYS A 120 -5.52 2.32 11.54
N TYR A 121 -4.81 2.22 10.43
CA TYR A 121 -4.18 0.96 10.02
C TYR A 121 -2.84 0.68 10.71
N ILE A 122 -2.06 1.72 11.02
CA ILE A 122 -0.76 1.56 11.69
C ILE A 122 -0.91 1.60 13.21
N GLN A 123 -1.75 2.51 13.74
CA GLN A 123 -1.83 2.72 15.19
C GLN A 123 -3.03 2.03 15.84
N GLY A 124 -4.02 1.58 15.06
CA GLY A 124 -5.25 0.97 15.59
C GLY A 124 -6.14 1.94 16.38
N LYS A 125 -5.93 3.25 16.26
CA LYS A 125 -6.55 4.27 17.15
C LYS A 125 -7.81 4.92 16.58
N ARG A 126 -8.26 4.52 15.38
CA ARG A 126 -9.39 5.16 14.70
C ARG A 126 -10.33 4.15 14.06
N SER A 127 -11.62 4.40 14.22
CA SER A 127 -12.71 3.65 13.59
C SER A 127 -13.08 4.24 12.23
N TRP A 128 -13.73 3.44 11.38
CA TRP A 128 -14.28 3.92 10.11
C TRP A 128 -15.29 5.06 10.32
N GLY A 129 -16.16 4.96 11.33
CA GLY A 129 -17.17 5.99 11.61
C GLY A 129 -16.56 7.36 11.92
N GLN A 130 -15.45 7.41 12.67
CA GLN A 130 -14.73 8.66 12.93
C GLN A 130 -14.15 9.26 11.66
N ILE A 131 -13.55 8.44 10.80
CA ILE A 131 -12.93 8.89 9.55
C ILE A 131 -13.98 9.45 8.59
N TYR A 132 -15.10 8.74 8.39
CA TYR A 132 -16.18 9.23 7.53
C TYR A 132 -16.89 10.46 8.12
N GLY A 133 -16.97 10.59 9.44
CA GLY A 133 -17.46 11.80 10.09
C GLY A 133 -16.59 13.02 9.78
N GLU A 134 -15.27 12.90 9.94
CA GLU A 134 -14.34 13.99 9.58
C GLU A 134 -14.38 14.32 8.08
N LEU A 135 -14.50 13.29 7.23
CA LEU A 135 -14.67 13.46 5.79
C LEU A 135 -15.90 14.32 5.47
N PHE A 136 -17.01 14.03 6.12
CA PHE A 136 -18.25 14.79 5.96
C PHE A 136 -18.12 16.23 6.45
N ASP A 137 -17.46 16.45 7.59
CA ASP A 137 -17.22 17.79 8.13
C ASP A 137 -16.34 18.63 7.19
N ASP A 138 -15.35 18.02 6.56
CA ASP A 138 -14.48 18.70 5.59
C ASP A 138 -15.22 19.01 4.28
N PHE A 139 -16.03 18.08 3.76
CA PHE A 139 -16.90 18.36 2.60
C PHE A 139 -17.89 19.48 2.86
N SER A 140 -18.48 19.52 4.06
CA SER A 140 -19.46 20.54 4.43
C SER A 140 -18.86 21.96 4.47
N LYS A 141 -17.54 22.08 4.67
CA LYS A 141 -16.83 23.37 4.59
C LYS A 141 -16.60 23.83 3.16
N LEU A 142 -16.36 22.88 2.25
CA LEU A 142 -16.14 23.11 0.81
C LEU A 142 -17.41 23.50 0.05
N ALA A 143 -18.59 23.07 0.51
CA ALA A 143 -19.88 23.30 -0.15
C ALA A 143 -20.45 24.74 0.01
N LYS A 144 -19.60 25.73 0.29
CA LYS A 144 -20.00 27.13 0.54
C LYS A 144 -20.06 27.96 -0.74
#